data_AF-T1GK65-F1
#
_entry.id   AF-T1GK65-F1
#
_cell.length_a   1.000
_cell.length_b   1.000
_cell.length_c   1.000
_cell.angle_alpha   90.00
_cell.angle_beta   90.00
_cell.angle_gamma   90.00
#
_symmetry.space_group_name_H-M   'P 1'
#
loop_
_entity.id
_entity.type
_entity.pdbx_description
1 polymer ?
#
loop_
_entity_poly.entity_id
_entity_poly.type
_entity_poly.pdbx_seq_one_letter_code
_entity_poly.pdbx_strand_id
1 'polypeptide(L)'
;MIVLVVIFLAPMSVQMLNMNYAARNLQVDEYVLQEEKSKPKPTKPQFVEVPEEYINPVDRIMSDLNGVIRKYPHHRQGLADKLYDEVKVLCWVNTWPKNHKTRAKAVKETWAKRCNKVLFISTQEDPELDAVALPLKDGRQYLWSKIRGAFKH
;
A
#
# COMPACT_ATOMS: atom_id res chain seq x y z
N MET A 1 -13.19 -0.58 -5.95
CA MET A 1 -12.03 -1.24 -6.57
C MET A 1 -10.78 -0.51 -6.10
N ILE A 2 -9.90 -1.15 -5.32
CA ILE A 2 -8.67 -0.55 -4.77
C ILE A 2 -7.50 -1.16 -5.54
N VAL A 3 -6.75 -0.32 -6.27
CA VAL A 3 -5.56 -0.75 -7.02
C VAL A 3 -4.32 -0.40 -6.19
N LEU A 4 -3.61 -1.41 -5.70
CA LEU A 4 -2.37 -1.29 -4.93
C LEU A 4 -1.15 -1.42 -5.86
N VAL A 5 -0.25 -0.43 -5.88
CA VAL A 5 1.02 -0.46 -6.64
C VAL A 5 2.18 -0.48 -5.65
N VAL A 6 3.04 -1.52 -5.69
CA VAL A 6 4.20 -1.70 -4.79
C VAL A 6 5.48 -1.89 -5.62
N ILE A 7 6.48 -1.01 -5.46
CA ILE A 7 7.78 -1.09 -6.17
C ILE A 7 8.92 -1.19 -5.15
N PHE A 8 9.77 -2.23 -5.27
CA PHE A 8 10.80 -2.66 -4.32
C PHE A 8 12.23 -2.34 -4.77
N LEU A 9 13.08 -1.80 -3.89
CA LEU A 9 14.55 -1.88 -3.99
C LEU A 9 15.20 -2.12 -2.62
N ALA A 10 16.32 -2.83 -2.58
CA ALA A 10 17.04 -3.46 -1.43
C ALA A 10 18.50 -2.97 -1.34
N PRO A 11 19.40 -3.50 -0.47
CA PRO A 11 19.38 -3.76 1.00
C PRO A 11 20.71 -3.31 1.71
N MET A 12 20.81 -3.43 3.07
CA MET A 12 21.91 -4.08 3.86
C MET A 12 22.05 -3.61 5.35
N SER A 13 22.17 -4.62 6.25
CA SER A 13 22.84 -4.74 7.60
C SER A 13 22.49 -3.78 8.78
N VAL A 14 22.48 -4.11 10.11
CA VAL A 14 22.69 -5.30 10.99
C VAL A 14 22.35 -4.91 12.49
N GLN A 15 21.97 -5.89 13.35
CA GLN A 15 21.95 -6.03 14.88
C GLN A 15 21.33 -4.93 15.81
N MET A 16 20.27 -5.10 16.62
CA MET A 16 19.87 -5.87 17.85
C MET A 16 20.40 -5.38 19.23
N LEU A 17 19.48 -4.95 20.13
CA LEU A 17 19.39 -5.32 21.59
C LEU A 17 18.09 -4.81 22.32
N ASN A 18 17.44 -5.74 23.05
CA ASN A 18 16.49 -5.74 24.22
C ASN A 18 15.42 -4.65 24.42
N MET A 19 14.09 -4.86 24.53
CA MET A 19 13.17 -5.96 24.97
C MET A 19 12.80 -5.92 26.47
N ASN A 20 11.56 -5.48 26.79
CA ASN A 20 10.74 -5.99 27.92
C ASN A 20 9.29 -5.43 28.07
N TYR A 21 8.77 -4.58 27.16
CA TYR A 21 7.36 -4.12 27.21
C TYR A 21 6.43 -4.74 26.14
N ALA A 22 6.96 -5.62 25.28
CA ALA A 22 6.29 -6.07 24.05
C ALA A 22 5.77 -7.53 24.09
N ALA A 23 5.97 -8.28 25.19
CA ALA A 23 5.89 -9.74 25.21
C ALA A 23 4.51 -10.37 24.91
N ARG A 24 3.38 -9.74 25.29
CA ARG A 24 2.04 -10.35 25.08
C ARG A 24 1.51 -10.26 23.65
N ASN A 25 1.81 -9.17 22.94
CA ASN A 25 1.45 -9.02 21.53
C ASN A 25 2.50 -9.63 20.59
N LEU A 26 3.78 -9.65 21.00
CA LEU A 26 4.85 -10.35 20.28
C LEU A 26 4.57 -11.84 20.12
N GLN A 27 3.97 -12.51 21.10
CA GLN A 27 3.71 -13.95 21.02
C GLN A 27 2.64 -14.29 19.96
N VAL A 28 1.64 -13.43 19.76
CA VAL A 28 0.65 -13.60 18.68
C VAL A 28 1.26 -13.29 17.32
N ASP A 29 2.07 -12.22 17.21
CA ASP A 29 2.76 -11.87 15.97
C ASP A 29 3.82 -12.92 15.59
N GLU A 30 4.54 -13.49 16.55
CA GLU A 30 5.51 -14.57 16.36
C GLU A 30 4.81 -15.88 15.95
N TYR A 31 3.68 -16.22 16.59
CA TYR A 31 2.86 -17.38 16.21
C TYR A 31 2.33 -17.27 14.78
N VAL A 32 1.82 -16.10 14.41
CA VAL A 32 1.32 -15.84 13.05
C VAL A 32 2.44 -15.86 12.01
N LEU A 33 3.65 -15.38 12.36
CA LEU A 33 4.83 -15.50 11.51
C LEU A 33 5.32 -16.96 11.39
N GLN A 34 5.13 -17.78 12.42
CA GLN A 34 5.42 -19.21 12.38
C GLN A 34 4.41 -19.96 11.50
N GLU A 35 3.11 -19.68 11.60
CA GLU A 35 2.07 -20.22 10.71
C GLU A 35 2.29 -19.84 9.24
N GLU A 36 2.82 -18.65 8.97
CA GLU A 36 3.11 -18.21 7.61
C GLU A 36 4.33 -18.94 7.02
N LYS A 37 5.33 -19.26 7.85
CA LYS A 37 6.47 -20.10 7.45
C LYS A 37 6.10 -21.55 7.23
N SER A 38 5.07 -22.06 7.91
CA SER A 38 4.59 -23.43 7.73
C SER A 38 3.69 -23.60 6.51
N LYS A 39 3.19 -22.52 5.91
CA LYS A 39 2.44 -22.62 4.66
C LYS A 39 3.37 -23.08 3.53
N PRO A 40 2.97 -24.08 2.72
CA PRO A 40 3.74 -24.47 1.56
C PRO A 40 3.93 -23.24 0.67
N LYS A 41 5.17 -23.01 0.25
CA LYS A 41 5.50 -21.90 -0.66
C LYS A 41 4.57 -22.05 -1.87
N PRO A 42 3.84 -21.00 -2.28
CA PRO A 42 2.96 -21.09 -3.43
C PRO A 42 3.76 -21.65 -4.60
N THR A 43 3.33 -22.81 -5.09
CA THR A 43 3.84 -23.37 -6.33
C THR A 43 3.64 -22.33 -7.42
N LYS A 44 4.63 -22.25 -8.33
CA LYS A 44 4.60 -21.31 -9.46
C LYS A 44 3.17 -21.31 -10.03
N PRO A 45 2.52 -20.15 -10.18
CA PRO A 45 1.16 -20.10 -10.69
C PRO A 45 1.14 -20.89 -11.99
N GLN A 46 0.30 -21.92 -12.02
CA GLN A 46 0.00 -22.59 -13.26
C GLN A 46 -0.73 -21.55 -14.10
N PHE A 47 -0.13 -21.15 -15.21
CA PHE A 47 -0.80 -20.30 -16.17
C PHE A 47 -2.00 -21.10 -16.68
N VAL A 48 -3.17 -20.77 -16.15
CA VAL A 48 -4.44 -21.21 -16.74
C VAL A 48 -4.58 -20.40 -18.02
N GLU A 49 -4.69 -21.07 -19.16
CA GLU A 49 -5.08 -20.42 -20.41
C GLU A 49 -6.46 -19.79 -20.19
N VAL A 50 -6.49 -18.45 -20.10
CA VAL A 50 -7.72 -17.71 -19.87
C VAL A 50 -8.48 -17.68 -21.20
N PRO A 51 -9.77 -18.07 -21.24
CA PRO A 51 -10.59 -17.95 -22.44
C PRO A 51 -10.60 -16.49 -22.94
N GLU A 52 -10.51 -16.31 -24.26
CA GLU A 52 -10.39 -14.99 -24.91
C GLU A 52 -11.58 -14.05 -24.63
N GLU A 53 -12.70 -14.59 -24.16
CA GLU A 53 -13.87 -13.82 -23.69
C GLU A 53 -13.57 -12.97 -22.44
N TYR A 54 -12.51 -13.27 -21.69
CA TYR A 54 -12.07 -12.51 -20.50
C TYR A 54 -10.96 -11.48 -20.79
N ILE A 55 -10.56 -11.37 -22.06
CA ILE A 55 -9.61 -10.39 -22.62
C ILE A 55 -10.49 -9.41 -23.44
N ASN A 56 -11.08 -8.34 -22.90
CA ASN A 56 -10.44 -7.10 -22.50
C ASN A 56 -11.47 -6.17 -21.81
N PRO A 57 -11.49 -6.05 -20.48
CA PRO A 57 -12.22 -4.99 -19.79
C PRO A 57 -11.62 -3.59 -20.03
N VAL A 58 -10.39 -3.54 -20.55
CA VAL A 58 -9.65 -2.29 -20.79
C VAL A 58 -10.26 -1.49 -21.93
N ASP A 59 -10.77 -2.12 -22.99
CA ASP A 59 -11.38 -1.40 -24.12
C ASP A 59 -12.68 -0.70 -23.72
N ARG A 60 -13.48 -1.33 -22.85
CA ARG A 60 -14.71 -0.75 -22.29
C ARG A 60 -14.40 0.40 -21.34
N ILE A 61 -13.43 0.21 -20.44
CA ILE A 61 -13.01 1.27 -19.51
C ILE A 61 -12.40 2.45 -20.27
N MET A 62 -11.59 2.18 -21.31
CA MET A 62 -10.99 3.20 -22.16
C MET A 62 -12.05 3.89 -23.03
N SER A 63 -13.08 3.19 -23.52
CA SER A 63 -14.18 3.82 -24.26
C SER A 63 -15.01 4.76 -23.37
N ASP A 64 -15.27 4.36 -22.12
CA ASP A 64 -16.01 5.16 -21.15
C ASP A 64 -15.20 6.39 -20.72
N LEU A 65 -13.91 6.21 -20.44
CA LEU A 65 -13.00 7.32 -20.14
C LEU A 65 -12.84 8.28 -21.33
N ASN A 66 -12.75 7.76 -22.56
CA ASN A 66 -12.69 8.59 -23.77
C ASN A 66 -14.00 9.35 -24.04
N GLY A 67 -15.15 8.83 -23.59
CA GLY A 67 -16.43 9.54 -23.60
C GLY A 67 -16.46 10.70 -22.60
N VAL A 68 -15.94 10.47 -21.39
CA VAL A 68 -15.81 11.49 -20.34
C VAL A 68 -14.83 12.59 -20.75
N ILE A 69 -13.65 12.23 -21.28
CA ILE A 69 -12.60 13.17 -21.72
C ILE A 69 -13.11 14.05 -22.87
N ARG A 70 -13.84 13.49 -23.84
CA ARG A 70 -14.39 14.25 -24.98
C ARG A 70 -15.51 15.21 -24.60
N LYS A 71 -16.21 14.98 -23.49
CA LYS A 71 -17.34 15.80 -23.05
C LYS A 71 -16.91 17.16 -22.45
N TYR A 72 -15.68 17.29 -21.97
CA TYR A 72 -15.18 18.51 -21.31
C TYR A 72 -13.78 18.91 -21.81
N PRO A 73 -13.67 19.49 -23.01
CA PRO A 73 -12.37 19.72 -23.64
C PRO A 73 -11.52 20.83 -22.96
N HIS A 74 -12.10 21.69 -22.11
CA HIS A 74 -11.40 22.88 -21.57
C HIS A 74 -11.63 23.23 -20.09
N HIS A 75 -12.06 22.30 -19.23
CA HIS A 75 -12.07 22.57 -17.78
C HIS A 75 -11.61 21.36 -16.96
N ARG A 76 -10.30 21.07 -17.00
CA ARG A 76 -9.68 19.96 -16.27
C ARG A 76 -9.74 20.09 -14.75
N GLN A 77 -9.99 21.29 -14.21
CA GLN A 77 -10.13 21.50 -12.76
C GLN A 77 -11.49 20.99 -12.27
N GLY A 78 -12.60 21.45 -12.86
CA GLY A 78 -13.93 21.07 -12.39
C GLY A 78 -14.32 19.59 -12.54
N LEU A 79 -13.73 18.82 -13.47
CA LEU A 79 -13.97 17.37 -13.53
C LEU A 79 -13.19 16.62 -12.43
N ALA A 80 -11.94 17.01 -12.17
CA ALA A 80 -11.13 16.39 -11.14
C ALA A 80 -11.74 16.61 -9.74
N ASP A 81 -12.24 17.82 -9.50
CA ASP A 81 -12.92 18.18 -8.25
C ASP A 81 -14.21 17.37 -8.07
N LYS A 82 -15.04 17.28 -9.13
CA LYS A 82 -16.24 16.42 -9.12
C LYS A 82 -15.91 14.95 -8.85
N LEU A 83 -14.88 14.41 -9.52
CA LEU A 83 -14.47 13.02 -9.32
C LEU A 83 -13.90 12.78 -7.92
N TYR A 84 -13.22 13.76 -7.32
CA TYR A 84 -12.75 13.69 -5.94
C TYR A 84 -13.92 13.59 -4.94
N ASP A 85 -15.02 14.28 -5.22
CA ASP A 85 -16.22 14.22 -4.39
C ASP A 85 -17.01 12.92 -4.59
N GLU A 86 -17.14 12.45 -5.82
CA GLU A 86 -17.89 11.24 -6.18
C GLU A 86 -17.15 9.93 -5.87
N VAL A 87 -15.83 9.90 -6.06
CA VAL A 87 -15.01 8.69 -5.91
C VAL A 87 -14.12 8.81 -4.68
N LYS A 88 -14.20 7.83 -3.77
CA LYS A 88 -13.35 7.78 -2.57
C LYS A 88 -12.12 6.90 -2.80
N VAL A 89 -10.95 7.54 -2.76
CA VAL A 89 -9.63 6.93 -2.92
C VAL A 89 -8.85 7.03 -1.62
N LEU A 90 -8.49 5.87 -1.06
CA LEU A 90 -7.55 5.74 0.04
C LEU A 90 -6.18 5.36 -0.50
N CYS A 91 -5.18 6.21 -0.28
CA CYS A 91 -3.81 5.93 -0.65
C CYS A 91 -3.05 5.35 0.54
N TRP A 92 -2.73 4.06 0.42
CA TRP A 92 -2.05 3.29 1.44
C TRP A 92 -0.56 3.22 1.11
N VAL A 93 0.30 3.76 1.99
CA VAL A 93 1.74 3.83 1.77
C VAL A 93 2.48 3.13 2.89
N ASN A 94 2.94 1.91 2.61
CA ASN A 94 3.87 1.22 3.51
C ASN A 94 5.28 1.79 3.34
N THR A 95 5.85 2.28 4.42
CA THR A 95 7.20 2.84 4.46
C THR A 95 8.01 2.31 5.66
N TRP A 96 9.27 2.71 5.72
CA TRP A 96 10.19 2.45 6.84
C TRP A 96 10.76 3.79 7.35
N PRO A 97 11.25 3.86 8.60
CA PRO A 97 11.69 5.13 9.18
C PRO A 97 12.78 5.83 8.37
N LYS A 98 13.69 5.06 7.76
CA LYS A 98 14.76 5.59 6.91
C LYS A 98 14.26 6.28 5.63
N ASN A 99 13.05 5.99 5.14
CA ASN A 99 12.48 6.62 3.94
C ASN A 99 11.53 7.78 4.27
N HIS A 100 11.25 8.05 5.54
CA HIS A 100 10.31 9.09 5.92
C HIS A 100 10.65 10.43 5.26
N LYS A 101 11.87 10.93 5.51
CA LYS A 101 12.36 12.20 4.98
C LYS A 101 12.74 12.15 3.50
N THR A 102 13.20 11.00 2.99
CA THR A 102 13.77 10.91 1.65
C THR A 102 12.76 10.57 0.57
N ARG A 103 11.74 9.73 0.86
CA ARG A 103 10.77 9.27 -0.15
C ARG A 103 9.33 9.52 0.26
N ALA A 104 8.95 9.22 1.51
CA ALA A 104 7.56 9.34 1.94
C ALA A 104 7.10 10.80 1.97
N LYS A 105 7.98 11.73 2.33
CA LYS A 105 7.74 13.16 2.19
C LYS A 105 7.42 13.57 0.76
N ALA A 106 8.25 13.15 -0.20
CA ALA A 106 8.01 13.44 -1.62
C ALA A 106 6.67 12.84 -2.10
N VAL A 107 6.28 11.66 -1.60
CA VAL A 107 4.96 11.07 -1.87
C VAL A 107 3.84 11.97 -1.32
N LYS A 108 3.91 12.37 -0.04
CA LYS A 108 2.93 13.26 0.62
C LYS A 108 2.80 14.60 -0.12
N GLU A 109 3.91 15.15 -0.59
CA GLU A 109 3.97 16.46 -1.25
C GLU A 109 3.54 16.43 -2.73
N THR A 110 3.48 15.25 -3.36
CA THR A 110 3.18 15.12 -4.78
C THR A 110 1.85 14.42 -5.02
N TRP A 111 1.87 13.18 -5.50
CA TRP A 111 0.69 12.50 -6.00
C TRP A 111 -0.30 12.13 -4.88
N ALA A 112 0.15 11.98 -3.63
CA ALA A 112 -0.73 11.64 -2.51
C ALA A 112 -1.75 12.74 -2.19
N LYS A 113 -1.48 13.99 -2.58
CA LYS A 113 -2.42 15.12 -2.47
C LYS A 113 -3.73 14.91 -3.24
N ARG A 114 -3.74 14.01 -4.23
CA ARG A 114 -4.91 13.70 -5.06
C ARG A 114 -5.80 12.62 -4.44
N CYS A 115 -5.38 11.99 -3.35
CA CYS A 115 -6.17 10.98 -2.65
C CYS A 115 -7.10 11.66 -1.64
N ASN A 116 -8.26 11.05 -1.34
CA ASN A 116 -9.16 11.60 -0.32
C ASN A 116 -8.59 11.44 1.09
N LYS A 117 -7.92 10.31 1.33
CA LYS A 117 -7.15 10.06 2.54
C LYS A 117 -5.84 9.37 2.16
N VAL A 118 -4.80 9.65 2.92
CA VAL A 118 -3.49 9.01 2.78
C VAL A 118 -3.12 8.42 4.12
N LEU A 119 -2.75 7.14 4.13
CA LEU A 119 -2.32 6.43 5.33
C LEU A 119 -0.87 6.00 5.14
N PHE A 120 0.03 6.61 5.89
CA PHE A 120 1.42 6.19 5.96
C PHE A 120 1.57 5.18 7.09
N ILE A 121 2.04 3.98 6.78
CA ILE A 121 2.26 2.92 7.76
C ILE A 121 3.74 2.65 7.89
N SER A 122 4.21 2.71 9.11
CA SER A 122 5.61 2.46 9.42
C SER A 122 5.76 1.76 10.77
N THR A 123 7.00 1.47 11.14
CA THR A 123 7.36 0.89 12.44
C THR A 123 7.68 1.97 13.46
N GLN A 124 7.87 3.21 13.02
CA GLN A 124 8.08 4.39 13.84
C GLN A 124 7.08 5.47 13.45
N GLU A 125 6.63 6.23 14.44
CA GLU A 125 5.77 7.38 14.21
C GLU A 125 6.56 8.51 13.58
N ASP A 126 5.92 9.24 12.68
CA ASP A 126 6.47 10.47 12.11
C ASP A 126 5.37 11.54 12.05
N PRO A 127 5.43 12.57 12.92
CA PRO A 127 4.47 13.67 12.93
C PRO A 127 4.42 14.47 11.62
N GLU A 128 5.49 14.52 10.83
CA GLU A 128 5.49 15.24 9.55
C GLU A 128 4.64 14.49 8.51
N LEU A 129 4.60 13.16 8.59
CA LEU A 129 3.87 12.30 7.67
C LEU A 129 2.50 11.87 8.20
N ASP A 130 2.22 12.04 9.48
CA ASP A 130 1.12 11.38 10.19
C ASP A 130 1.21 9.86 10.07
N ALA A 131 2.42 9.33 10.18
CA ALA A 131 2.68 7.91 9.99
C ALA A 131 2.27 7.09 11.22
N VAL A 132 1.42 6.08 11.01
CA VAL A 132 1.00 5.14 12.06
C VAL A 132 2.13 4.16 12.37
N ALA A 133 2.56 4.12 13.63
CA ALA A 133 3.58 3.21 14.11
C ALA A 133 2.98 1.85 14.49
N LEU A 134 3.39 0.81 13.79
CA LEU A 134 3.08 -0.57 14.14
C LEU A 134 4.24 -1.16 14.97
N PRO A 135 3.96 -1.94 16.03
CA PRO A 135 4.98 -2.57 16.88
C PRO A 135 5.60 -3.80 16.21
N LEU A 136 6.01 -3.67 14.94
CA LEU A 136 6.53 -4.73 14.09
C LEU A 136 7.98 -4.44 13.70
N LYS A 137 8.70 -5.49 13.31
CA LYS A 137 10.06 -5.34 12.75
C LYS A 137 10.00 -4.89 11.28
N ASP A 138 10.99 -4.13 10.86
CA ASP A 138 11.19 -3.77 9.46
C ASP A 138 11.85 -4.90 8.68
N GLY A 139 11.30 -5.23 7.51
CA GLY A 139 11.82 -6.26 6.62
C GLY A 139 10.78 -6.66 5.58
N ARG A 140 11.23 -7.22 4.44
CA ARG A 140 10.31 -7.68 3.39
C ARG A 140 9.42 -8.81 3.88
N GLN A 141 9.95 -9.68 4.73
CA GLN A 141 9.20 -10.76 5.36
C GLN A 141 8.07 -10.28 6.27
N TYR A 142 8.08 -9.01 6.72
CA TYR A 142 7.07 -8.45 7.63
C TYR A 142 6.05 -7.56 6.91
N LEU A 143 6.11 -7.44 5.58
CA LEU A 143 5.19 -6.57 4.82
C LEU A 143 3.74 -6.99 4.98
N TRP A 144 3.47 -8.30 4.94
CA TRP A 144 2.13 -8.82 5.14
C TRP A 144 1.63 -8.55 6.57
N SER A 145 2.50 -8.71 7.56
CA SER A 145 2.18 -8.34 8.95
C SER A 145 1.91 -6.84 9.11
N LYS A 146 2.64 -5.97 8.40
CA LYS A 146 2.34 -4.52 8.38
C LYS A 146 0.97 -4.23 7.79
N ILE A 147 0.63 -4.89 6.67
CA ILE A 147 -0.70 -4.75 6.06
C ILE A 147 -1.78 -5.16 7.06
N ARG A 148 -1.67 -6.35 7.66
CA ARG A 148 -2.63 -6.84 8.66
C ARG A 148 -2.72 -5.96 9.91
N GLY A 149 -1.58 -5.52 10.44
CA GLY A 149 -1.52 -4.67 11.63
C GLY A 149 -2.19 -3.32 11.39
N ALA A 150 -2.01 -2.75 10.21
CA ALA A 150 -2.59 -1.46 9.87
C ALA A 150 -4.10 -1.50 9.65
N PHE A 151 -4.72 -2.64 9.34
CA PHE A 151 -6.19 -2.76 9.29
C PHE A 151 -6.86 -2.57 10.66
N LYS A 152 -6.09 -2.54 11.76
CA LYS A 152 -6.61 -2.26 13.11
C LYS A 152 -6.76 -0.76 13.42
N HIS A 153 -6.31 0.11 12.52
CA HIS A 153 -6.32 1.56 12.65
C HIS A 153 -7.25 2.18 11.60
#